data_AF-A0A2S7IF76-F1
#
_entry.id   AF-A0A2S7IF76-F1
#
_cell.length_a   1.000
_cell.length_b   1.000
_cell.length_c   1.000
_cell.angle_alpha   90.00
_cell.angle_beta   90.00
_cell.angle_gamma   90.00
#
_symmetry.space_group_name_H-M   'P 1'
#
loop_
_entity.id
_entity.type
_entity.pdbx_description
1 polymer ?
#
loop_
_entity_poly.entity_id
_entity_poly.type
_entity_poly.pdbx_seq_one_letter_code
_entity_poly.pdbx_strand_id
1 'polypeptide(L)'
;MEAGEKNMSVDLRKWWNLMRLMPQKWEESEYGKEGCGFWVVGLIGRKVIWYNDIEDGFNISPYTILGKIEEYRCEQDELNHALIKLTDSF
;
A
#
# COMPACT_ATOMS: atom_id res chain seq x y z
N MET A 1 -10.44 7.82 -4.10
CA MET A 1 -9.00 8.01 -3.84
C MET A 1 -8.63 9.37 -3.24
N GLU A 2 -9.53 10.35 -3.14
CA GLU A 2 -9.14 11.69 -2.62
C GLU A 2 -9.10 11.83 -1.10
N ALA A 3 -9.70 10.92 -0.32
CA ALA A 3 -9.81 11.10 1.13
C ALA A 3 -8.45 11.01 1.86
N GLY A 4 -7.65 9.98 1.58
CA GLY A 4 -6.35 9.75 2.23
C GLY A 4 -5.25 10.76 1.85
N GLU A 5 -5.38 11.42 0.70
CA GLU A 5 -4.40 12.41 0.23
C GLU A 5 -4.55 13.80 0.86
N LYS A 6 -5.70 14.10 1.47
CA LYS A 6 -6.01 15.43 2.01
C LYS A 6 -5.12 15.82 3.19
N ASN A 7 -4.63 14.84 3.93
CA ASN A 7 -3.84 15.05 5.15
C ASN A 7 -2.32 14.96 4.92
N MET A 8 -1.86 14.86 3.67
CA MET A 8 -0.44 14.76 3.35
C MET A 8 0.24 16.13 3.33
N SER A 9 1.44 16.22 3.90
CA SER A 9 2.32 17.38 3.70
C SER A 9 2.75 17.50 2.23
N VAL A 10 3.26 18.67 1.83
CA VAL A 10 3.72 18.90 0.45
C VAL A 10 4.82 17.91 0.05
N ASP A 11 5.75 17.60 0.95
CA ASP A 11 6.84 16.67 0.65
C ASP A 11 6.37 15.22 0.62
N LEU A 12 5.47 14.82 1.52
CA LEU A 12 4.85 13.50 1.47
C LEU A 12 4.02 13.30 0.19
N ARG A 13 3.36 14.36 -0.28
CA ARG A 13 2.62 14.34 -1.56
C ARG A 13 3.55 14.20 -2.77
N LYS A 14 4.76 14.75 -2.75
CA LYS A 14 5.76 14.51 -3.81
C LYS A 14 6.16 13.04 -3.86
N TRP A 15 6.45 12.45 -2.70
CA TRP A 15 6.73 11.01 -2.59
C TRP A 15 5.56 10.17 -3.11
N TRP A 16 4.33 10.47 -2.67
CA TRP A 16 3.14 9.78 -3.13
C TRP A 16 2.99 9.82 -4.66
N ASN A 17 3.19 10.99 -5.27
CA ASN A 17 3.09 11.15 -6.72
C ASN A 17 4.10 10.32 -7.51
N LEU A 18 5.26 9.99 -6.93
CA LEU A 18 6.29 9.16 -7.56
C LEU A 18 5.95 7.67 -7.53
N MET A 19 5.17 7.22 -6.54
CA MET A 19 4.93 5.79 -6.31
C MET A 19 3.50 5.34 -6.60
N ARG A 20 2.53 6.27 -6.63
CA ARG A 20 1.11 5.97 -6.77
C ARG A 20 0.80 5.24 -8.08
N LEU A 21 -0.15 4.33 -8.02
CA LEU A 21 -0.68 3.59 -9.13
C LEU A 21 -2.20 3.72 -9.18
N MET A 22 -2.79 3.40 -10.32
CA MET A 22 -4.21 3.07 -10.33
C MET A 22 -4.43 1.82 -9.48
N PRO A 23 -5.49 1.77 -8.64
CA PRO A 23 -5.79 0.60 -7.82
C PRO A 23 -5.86 -0.65 -8.67
N GLN A 24 -5.13 -1.67 -8.27
CA GLN A 24 -5.16 -2.98 -8.92
C GLN A 24 -5.12 -4.07 -7.86
N LYS A 25 -5.86 -5.15 -8.07
CA LYS A 25 -5.83 -6.32 -7.17
C LYS A 25 -4.55 -7.10 -7.43
N TRP A 26 -3.79 -7.37 -6.37
CA TRP A 26 -2.65 -8.28 -6.38
C TRP A 26 -2.96 -9.49 -5.50
N GLU A 27 -2.54 -10.66 -5.95
CA GLU A 27 -2.74 -11.91 -5.24
C GLU A 27 -2.00 -11.90 -3.91
N GLU A 28 -2.68 -12.37 -2.87
CA GLU A 28 -2.10 -12.65 -1.56
C GLU A 28 -2.55 -14.07 -1.19
N SER A 29 -1.58 -14.93 -0.88
CA SER A 29 -1.77 -16.37 -0.83
C SER A 29 -2.27 -16.92 0.51
N GLU A 30 -2.18 -16.15 1.59
CA GLU A 30 -2.54 -16.57 2.95
C GLU A 30 -4.01 -16.28 3.25
N TYR A 31 -4.44 -15.02 3.11
CA TYR A 31 -5.76 -14.52 3.52
C TYR A 31 -6.51 -13.82 2.38
N GLY A 32 -5.85 -13.42 1.30
CA GLY A 32 -6.46 -12.70 0.18
C GLY A 32 -7.27 -13.56 -0.81
N LYS A 33 -7.29 -14.89 -0.68
CA LYS A 33 -7.87 -15.80 -1.69
C LYS A 33 -9.36 -15.55 -1.97
N GLU A 34 -10.16 -15.31 -0.94
CA GLU A 34 -11.62 -15.11 -1.09
C GLU A 34 -11.95 -13.77 -1.77
N GLY A 35 -11.11 -12.76 -1.60
CA GLY A 35 -11.28 -11.41 -2.16
C GLY A 35 -10.53 -11.16 -3.47
N CYS A 36 -9.98 -12.21 -4.10
CA CYS A 36 -9.07 -12.13 -5.25
C CYS A 36 -7.84 -11.23 -4.99
N GLY A 37 -7.34 -11.26 -3.75
CA GLY A 37 -6.18 -10.48 -3.30
C GLY A 37 -6.56 -9.14 -2.67
N PHE A 38 -5.59 -8.24 -2.57
CA PHE A 38 -5.76 -6.91 -1.97
C PHE A 38 -5.47 -5.78 -2.95
N TRP A 39 -5.99 -4.58 -2.66
CA TRP A 39 -5.87 -3.43 -3.55
C TRP A 39 -4.50 -2.77 -3.39
N VAL A 40 -3.61 -2.98 -4.36
CA VAL A 40 -2.33 -2.27 -4.45
C VAL A 40 -2.55 -0.88 -5.04
N VAL A 41 -2.01 0.13 -4.36
CA VAL A 41 -2.17 1.55 -4.73
C VAL A 41 -0.84 2.26 -4.96
N GLY A 42 0.30 1.65 -4.63
CA GLY A 42 1.61 2.25 -4.89
C GLY A 42 2.77 1.26 -4.86
N LEU A 43 3.83 1.58 -5.60
CA LEU A 43 5.08 0.82 -5.67
C LEU A 43 6.28 1.76 -5.65
N ILE A 44 7.29 1.41 -4.86
CA ILE A 44 8.59 2.06 -4.89
C ILE A 44 9.71 1.07 -4.56
N GLY A 45 10.72 0.99 -5.43
CA GLY A 45 11.78 -0.01 -5.30
C GLY A 45 11.24 -1.44 -5.25
N ARG A 46 11.39 -2.12 -4.12
CA ARG A 46 10.84 -3.47 -3.85
C ARG A 46 9.74 -3.47 -2.79
N LYS A 47 9.09 -2.32 -2.56
CA LYS A 47 8.01 -2.15 -1.59
C LYS A 47 6.70 -1.89 -2.31
N VAL A 48 5.63 -2.47 -1.77
CA VAL A 48 4.26 -2.29 -2.22
C VAL A 48 3.40 -1.72 -1.11
N ILE A 49 2.58 -0.73 -1.45
CA ILE A 49 1.52 -0.19 -0.58
C ILE A 49 0.20 -0.78 -1.04
N TRP A 50 -0.51 -1.42 -0.12
CA TRP A 50 -1.78 -2.07 -0.40
C TRP A 50 -2.78 -1.79 0.69
N TYR A 51 -4.05 -1.80 0.31
CA TYR A 51 -5.19 -1.61 1.20
C TYR A 51 -5.80 -2.96 1.52
N ASN A 52 -5.87 -3.27 2.81
CA ASN A 52 -6.53 -4.42 3.37
C ASN A 52 -8.00 -4.08 3.59
N ASP A 53 -8.89 -4.61 2.74
CA ASP A 53 -10.33 -4.38 2.80
C ASP A 53 -11.04 -5.16 3.93
N ILE A 54 -10.34 -6.08 4.59
CA ILE A 54 -10.85 -6.81 5.77
C ILE A 54 -10.60 -5.99 7.04
N GLU A 55 -9.43 -5.38 7.16
CA GLU A 55 -8.98 -4.64 8.35
C GLU A 55 -9.13 -3.11 8.23
N ASP A 56 -9.60 -2.61 7.08
CA ASP A 56 -9.79 -1.17 6.80
C ASP A 56 -8.51 -0.35 7.01
N GLY A 57 -7.41 -0.77 6.36
CA GLY A 57 -6.09 -0.16 6.60
C GLY A 57 -5.07 -0.34 5.48
N PHE A 58 -4.11 0.58 5.40
CA PHE A 58 -2.98 0.51 4.48
C PHE A 58 -1.80 -0.23 5.09
N ASN A 59 -1.14 -1.03 4.27
CA ASN A 59 -0.06 -1.91 4.65
C ASN A 59 1.10 -1.77 3.67
N ILE A 60 2.32 -2.06 4.15
CA ILE A 60 3.53 -2.07 3.33
C ILE A 60 4.18 -3.44 3.43
N SER A 61 4.43 -4.03 2.27
CA SER A 61 5.11 -5.32 2.19
C SER A 61 6.23 -5.25 1.15
N PRO A 62 7.28 -6.09 1.29
CA PRO A 62 8.15 -6.37 0.16
C PRO A 62 7.39 -7.12 -0.95
N TYR A 63 7.88 -7.02 -2.18
CA TYR A 63 7.45 -7.91 -3.27
C TYR A 63 8.67 -8.36 -4.10
N THR A 64 8.63 -9.60 -4.59
CA THR A 64 9.62 -10.12 -5.55
C THR A 64 9.03 -10.35 -6.93
N ILE A 65 7.73 -10.65 -7.00
CA ILE A 65 6.96 -10.90 -8.23
C ILE A 65 5.88 -9.83 -8.35
N LEU A 66 5.83 -9.14 -9.49
CA LEU A 66 4.75 -8.19 -9.78
C LEU A 66 3.40 -8.92 -9.77
N GLY A 67 2.41 -8.34 -9.08
CA GLY A 67 1.09 -8.93 -8.95
C GLY A 67 0.93 -9.83 -7.73
N LYS A 68 1.97 -10.04 -6.91
CA LYS A 68 1.91 -10.86 -5.70
C LYS A 68 2.40 -10.10 -4.46
N ILE A 69 1.62 -10.16 -3.39
CA ILE A 69 1.99 -9.68 -2.05
C ILE A 69 2.59 -10.87 -1.29
N GLU A 70 3.79 -10.72 -0.74
CA GLU A 70 4.49 -11.82 -0.07
C GLU A 70 4.29 -11.88 1.44
N GLU A 71 3.94 -10.77 2.08
CA GLU A 71 3.84 -10.68 3.53
C GLU A 71 2.54 -10.00 3.92
N TYR A 72 1.60 -10.79 4.44
CA TYR A 72 0.35 -10.27 4.98
C TYR A 72 0.62 -9.43 6.24
N ARG A 73 -0.14 -8.35 6.36
CA ARG A 73 -0.10 -7.41 7.48
C ARG A 73 -1.52 -6.94 7.79
N CYS A 74 -1.74 -6.57 9.04
CA CYS A 74 -3.00 -6.08 9.58
C CYS A 74 -2.83 -4.69 10.22
N GLU A 75 -1.96 -3.86 9.64
CA GLU A 75 -1.84 -2.47 10.04
C GLU A 75 -3.11 -1.72 9.64
N GLN A 76 -3.66 -0.96 10.59
CA GLN A 76 -4.84 -0.09 10.43
C GLN A 76 -4.39 1.34 10.13
N ASP A 77 -3.32 1.47 9.35
CA ASP A 77 -2.74 2.76 9.02
C ASP A 77 -3.60 3.48 7.98
N GLU A 78 -3.82 4.77 8.21
CA GLU A 78 -4.18 5.69 7.14
C GLU A 78 -3.03 5.80 6.12
N LEU A 79 -3.37 6.11 4.86
CA LEU A 79 -2.37 6.16 3.78
C LEU A 79 -1.18 7.08 4.10
N ASN A 80 -1.43 8.23 4.74
CA ASN A 80 -0.37 9.16 5.13
C ASN A 80 0.58 8.55 6.18
N HIS A 81 0.07 7.76 7.13
CA HIS A 81 0.92 7.10 8.14
C HIS A 81 1.79 6.01 7.51
N ALA A 82 1.21 5.18 6.65
CA ALA A 82 1.96 4.19 5.89
C ALA A 82 3.08 4.87 5.07
N LEU A 83 2.76 5.97 4.38
CA LEU A 83 3.76 6.71 3.60
C LEU A 83 4.88 7.31 4.46
N ILE A 84 4.58 7.86 5.64
CA ILE A 84 5.60 8.37 6.56
C ILE A 84 6.56 7.25 6.97
N LYS A 85 6.02 6.10 7.40
CA LYS A 85 6.83 4.91 7.75
C LYS A 85 7.73 4.48 6.59
N LEU A 86 7.20 4.52 5.37
CA LEU A 86 7.95 4.16 4.17
C LEU A 86 9.07 5.16 3.89
N THR A 87 8.80 6.46 3.95
CA THR A 87 9.79 7.50 3.67
C THR A 87 10.89 7.56 4.71
N ASP A 88 10.58 7.27 5.98
CA ASP A 88 11.56 7.22 7.06
C ASP A 88 12.52 6.01 6.96
N SER A 89 12.19 5.05 6.08
CA SER A 89 13.03 3.87 5.80
C SER A 89 14.07 4.08 4.68
N PHE A 90 14.07 5.25 4.04
CA PHE A 90 15.05 5.67 3.01
C PHE A 90 16.08 6.65 3.59
#